data_AF-A0A166YNZ4-F1
#
_entry.id   AF-A0A166YNZ4-F1
#
_cell.length_a   1.000
_cell.length_b   1.000
_cell.length_c   1.000
_cell.angle_alpha   90.00
_cell.angle_beta   90.00
_cell.angle_gamma   90.00
#
_symmetry.space_group_name_H-M   'P 1'
#
loop_
_entity.id
_entity.type
_entity.pdbx_description
1 polymer ?
#
loop_
_entity_poly.entity_id
_entity_poly.type
_entity_poly.pdbx_seq_one_letter_code
_entity_poly.pdbx_strand_id
1 'polypeptide(L)'
;MAQKAKKDRAKANVAALYNLHLGSAIVNLVFLASHFLLRPRSLVLYGVLSAPALACEFVLERSGRPRHDAATGALKSAGEDLAAAGLTEYMFDVVWVTWAAAVLVMLVGSWGWALWAVVPAYGVYLASGLLGFGRSQLAQMQGQGQSEAAAPAANRRQRRAA
;
A
#
# COMPACT_ATOMS: atom_id res chain seq x y z
N MET A 1 22.46 -19.48 19.30
CA MET A 1 21.48 -18.38 19.16
C MET A 1 20.49 -18.58 18.00
N ALA A 2 20.89 -19.13 16.85
CA ALA A 2 20.04 -19.30 15.67
C ALA A 2 18.72 -20.08 15.90
N GLN A 3 18.75 -21.16 16.68
CA GLN A 3 17.55 -21.96 16.99
C GLN A 3 16.55 -21.23 17.87
N LYS A 4 17.04 -20.38 18.80
CA LYS A 4 16.18 -19.56 19.66
C LYS A 4 15.44 -18.51 18.82
N ALA A 5 16.18 -17.76 18.00
CA ALA A 5 15.60 -16.77 17.08
C ALA A 5 14.57 -17.39 16.12
N LYS A 6 14.82 -18.60 15.61
CA LYS A 6 13.85 -19.33 14.76
C LYS A 6 12.56 -19.65 15.50
N LYS A 7 12.64 -20.11 16.76
CA LYS A 7 11.48 -20.42 17.60
C LYS A 7 10.71 -19.14 17.99
N ASP A 8 11.43 -18.08 18.33
CA ASP A 8 10.84 -16.78 18.69
C ASP A 8 10.05 -16.21 17.51
N ARG A 9 10.62 -16.25 16.29
CA ARG A 9 9.90 -15.86 15.06
C ARG A 9 8.66 -16.70 14.81
N ALA A 10 8.76 -18.03 14.93
CA ALA A 10 7.60 -18.90 14.75
C ALA A 10 6.47 -18.55 15.72
N LYS A 11 6.80 -18.26 16.98
CA LYS A 11 5.82 -17.82 17.98
C LYS A 11 5.21 -16.46 17.62
N ALA A 12 6.02 -15.50 17.21
CA ALA A 12 5.56 -14.17 16.80
C ALA A 12 4.63 -14.25 15.59
N ASN A 13 4.97 -15.05 14.58
CA ASN A 13 4.15 -15.24 13.39
C ASN A 13 2.79 -15.86 13.72
N VAL A 14 2.75 -16.87 14.60
CA VAL A 14 1.47 -17.47 15.04
C VAL A 14 0.58 -16.43 15.73
N ALA A 15 1.17 -15.59 16.58
CA ALA A 15 0.40 -14.52 17.24
C ALA A 15 -0.11 -13.48 16.24
N ALA A 16 0.73 -13.06 15.28
CA ALA A 16 0.35 -12.12 14.24
C ALA A 16 -0.78 -12.67 13.36
N LEU A 17 -0.67 -13.92 12.90
CA LEU A 17 -1.70 -14.58 12.10
C LEU A 17 -3.00 -14.78 12.89
N TYR A 18 -2.91 -15.17 14.16
CA TYR A 18 -4.10 -15.29 15.00
C TYR A 18 -4.86 -13.97 15.11
N ASN A 19 -4.15 -12.87 15.40
CA ASN A 19 -4.76 -11.54 15.49
C ASN A 19 -5.32 -11.07 14.15
N LEU A 20 -4.62 -11.37 13.05
CA LEU A 20 -5.06 -11.06 11.69
C LEU A 20 -6.39 -11.76 11.37
N HIS A 21 -6.44 -13.09 11.50
CA HIS A 21 -7.66 -13.88 11.23
C HIS A 21 -8.80 -13.51 12.16
N LEU A 22 -8.52 -13.30 13.45
CA LEU A 22 -9.53 -12.91 14.42
C LEU A 22 -10.10 -11.53 14.10
N GLY A 23 -9.25 -10.55 13.80
CA GLY A 23 -9.66 -9.21 13.40
C GLY A 23 -10.48 -9.23 12.11
N SER A 24 -10.01 -9.94 11.09
CA SER A 24 -10.74 -10.13 9.83
C SER A 24 -12.10 -10.77 10.07
N ALA A 25 -12.17 -11.85 10.86
CA ALA A 25 -13.43 -12.51 11.19
C ALA A 25 -14.40 -11.55 11.91
N ILE A 26 -13.92 -10.80 12.91
CA ILE A 26 -14.74 -9.84 13.64
C ILE A 26 -15.28 -8.76 12.70
N VAL A 27 -14.42 -8.13 11.89
CA VAL A 27 -14.85 -7.05 10.98
C VAL A 27 -15.87 -7.56 9.97
N ASN A 28 -15.64 -8.73 9.37
CA ASN A 28 -16.57 -9.34 8.42
C ASN A 28 -17.91 -9.68 9.07
N LEU A 29 -17.89 -10.30 10.25
CA LEU A 29 -19.11 -10.67 10.97
C LEU A 29 -19.90 -9.44 11.39
N VAL A 30 -19.23 -8.42 11.91
CA VAL A 30 -19.88 -7.16 12.31
C VAL A 30 -20.43 -6.42 11.11
N PHE A 31 -19.72 -6.41 9.97
CA PHE A 31 -20.24 -5.80 8.74
C PHE A 31 -21.49 -6.52 8.24
N LEU A 32 -21.47 -7.86 8.17
CA LEU A 32 -22.64 -8.65 7.80
C LEU A 32 -23.80 -8.45 8.78
N ALA A 33 -23.53 -8.49 10.08
CA ALA A 33 -24.51 -8.22 11.11
C ALA A 33 -25.13 -6.82 10.92
N SER A 34 -24.33 -5.79 10.67
CA SER A 34 -24.82 -4.42 10.42
C SER A 34 -25.70 -4.33 9.17
N HIS A 35 -25.36 -5.09 8.12
CA HIS A 35 -26.12 -5.15 6.88
C HIS A 35 -27.51 -5.77 7.11
N PHE A 36 -27.59 -6.86 7.88
CA PHE A 36 -28.85 -7.58 8.12
C PHE A 36 -29.71 -6.99 9.23
N LEU A 37 -29.11 -6.47 10.31
CA LEU A 37 -29.82 -6.03 11.52
C LEU A 37 -30.13 -4.53 11.53
N LEU A 38 -29.30 -3.70 10.88
CA LEU A 38 -29.40 -2.24 11.00
C LEU A 38 -29.81 -1.60 9.67
N ARG A 39 -28.85 -1.40 8.77
CA ARG A 39 -29.08 -0.76 7.48
C ARG A 39 -28.31 -1.49 6.39
N PRO A 40 -28.98 -1.94 5.32
CA PRO A 40 -28.30 -2.66 4.26
C PRO A 40 -27.30 -1.74 3.56
N ARG A 41 -26.05 -2.21 3.49
CA ARG A 41 -24.96 -1.63 2.67
C ARG A 41 -24.66 -2.54 1.48
N SER A 42 -24.04 -2.01 0.43
CA SER A 42 -23.72 -2.82 -0.76
C SER A 42 -22.70 -3.92 -0.43
N LEU A 43 -23.15 -5.19 -0.46
CA LEU A 43 -22.30 -6.36 -0.26
C LEU A 43 -21.33 -6.56 -1.42
N VAL A 44 -21.73 -6.18 -2.65
CA VAL A 44 -20.86 -6.24 -3.83
C VAL A 44 -19.67 -5.29 -3.65
N LEU A 45 -19.93 -4.04 -3.26
CA LEU A 45 -18.88 -3.05 -3.06
C LEU A 45 -17.95 -3.47 -1.91
N TYR A 46 -18.52 -4.01 -0.83
CA TYR A 46 -17.75 -4.59 0.27
C TYR A 46 -16.85 -5.73 -0.19
N GLY A 47 -17.38 -6.70 -0.94
CA GLY A 47 -16.61 -7.83 -1.45
C GLY A 47 -15.47 -7.39 -2.38
N VAL A 48 -15.74 -6.47 -3.31
CA VAL A 48 -14.73 -5.97 -4.25
C VAL A 48 -13.63 -5.19 -3.55
N LEU A 49 -13.98 -4.26 -2.65
CA LEU A 49 -12.98 -3.44 -1.96
C LEU A 49 -12.26 -4.19 -0.83
N SER A 50 -12.82 -5.29 -0.34
CA SER A 50 -12.15 -6.17 0.63
C SER A 50 -11.29 -7.26 -0.03
N ALA A 51 -11.47 -7.53 -1.32
CA ALA A 51 -10.73 -8.58 -2.02
C ALA A 51 -9.20 -8.42 -1.95
N PRO A 52 -8.62 -7.20 -2.07
CA PRO A 52 -7.18 -7.02 -1.90
C PRO A 52 -6.69 -7.36 -0.49
N ALA A 53 -7.47 -7.04 0.55
CA ALA A 53 -7.15 -7.42 1.93
C ALA A 53 -7.19 -8.94 2.12
N LEU A 54 -8.20 -9.63 1.55
CA LEU A 54 -8.27 -11.10 1.59
C LEU A 54 -7.10 -11.75 0.86
N ALA A 55 -6.67 -11.19 -0.27
CA ALA A 55 -5.49 -11.66 -0.98
C ALA A 55 -4.21 -11.47 -0.15
N CYS A 56 -4.07 -10.33 0.54
CA CYS A 56 -2.95 -10.08 1.45
C CYS A 56 -2.94 -11.08 2.61
N GLU A 57 -4.09 -11.29 3.26
CA GLU A 57 -4.25 -12.24 4.36
C GLU A 57 -3.90 -13.68 3.93
N PHE A 58 -4.33 -14.10 2.73
CA PHE A 58 -3.97 -15.40 2.16
C PHE A 58 -2.46 -15.56 1.96
N VAL A 59 -1.79 -14.55 1.41
CA VAL A 59 -0.34 -14.59 1.17
C VAL A 59 0.42 -14.58 2.50
N LEU A 60 0.02 -13.73 3.47
CA LEU A 60 0.62 -13.68 4.81
C LEU A 60 0.49 -15.02 5.55
N GLU A 61 -0.68 -15.68 5.47
CA GLU A 61 -0.86 -17.02 6.03
C GLU A 61 0.05 -18.04 5.32
N ARG A 62 0.09 -18.03 3.99
CA ARG A 62 0.90 -18.98 3.21
C ARG A 62 2.40 -18.85 3.48
N SER A 63 2.91 -17.63 3.64
CA SER A 63 4.34 -17.36 3.81
C SER A 63 4.78 -17.36 5.27
N GLY A 64 3.97 -16.80 6.17
CA GLY A 64 4.30 -16.63 7.59
C GLY A 64 4.02 -17.85 8.47
N ARG A 65 3.16 -18.78 8.04
CA ARG A 65 2.75 -19.91 8.90
C ARG A 65 3.91 -20.87 9.18
N PRO A 66 4.28 -21.11 10.47
CA PRO A 66 5.33 -22.05 10.80
C PRO A 66 4.94 -23.49 10.45
N ARG A 67 5.92 -24.25 9.95
CA ARG A 67 5.75 -25.66 9.56
C ARG A 67 6.55 -26.55 10.50
N HIS A 68 5.91 -27.60 10.98
CA HIS A 68 6.50 -28.60 11.85
C HIS A 68 6.63 -29.94 11.12
N ASP A 69 7.62 -30.72 11.50
CA ASP A 69 7.79 -32.08 11.04
C ASP A 69 6.71 -32.99 11.64
N ALA A 70 6.06 -33.80 10.81
CA ALA A 70 4.91 -34.60 11.23
C ALA A 70 5.31 -35.82 12.11
N ALA A 71 6.53 -36.32 11.95
CA ALA A 71 7.00 -37.51 12.69
C ALA A 71 7.63 -37.14 14.04
N THR A 72 8.31 -35.99 14.10
CA THR A 72 9.08 -35.56 15.28
C THR A 72 8.48 -34.36 16.02
N GLY A 73 7.52 -33.65 15.42
CA GLY A 73 6.99 -32.39 15.95
C GLY A 73 7.98 -31.22 15.91
N ALA A 74 9.19 -31.43 15.37
CA ALA A 74 10.24 -30.42 15.37
C ALA A 74 9.93 -29.27 14.39
N LEU A 75 10.32 -28.05 14.74
CA LEU A 75 10.11 -26.86 13.90
C LEU A 75 10.97 -26.90 12.63
N LYS A 76 10.34 -27.22 11.49
CA LYS A 76 10.96 -27.31 10.17
C LYS A 76 11.23 -25.93 9.57
N SER A 77 10.23 -25.05 9.60
CA SER A 77 10.35 -23.65 9.13
C SER A 77 9.57 -22.72 10.05
N ALA A 78 10.13 -21.54 10.34
CA ALA A 78 9.42 -20.49 11.07
C ALA A 78 8.44 -19.69 10.18
N GLY A 79 8.54 -19.84 8.86
CA GLY A 79 7.90 -18.94 7.90
C GLY A 79 8.75 -17.70 7.63
N GLU A 80 8.27 -16.85 6.71
CA GLU A 80 8.80 -15.50 6.52
C GLU A 80 8.51 -14.63 7.74
N ASP A 81 9.36 -13.63 8.00
CA ASP A 81 9.17 -12.75 9.15
C ASP A 81 7.99 -11.80 8.89
N LEU A 82 6.90 -11.98 9.64
CA LEU A 82 5.71 -11.14 9.48
C LEU A 82 5.90 -9.72 10.02
N ALA A 83 7.00 -9.46 10.75
CA ALA A 83 7.38 -8.13 11.18
C ALA A 83 8.38 -7.45 10.20
N ALA A 84 8.63 -8.05 9.03
CA ALA A 84 9.51 -7.47 8.03
C ALA A 84 8.95 -6.15 7.48
N ALA A 85 9.79 -5.12 7.45
CA ALA A 85 9.47 -3.85 6.82
C ALA A 85 9.33 -4.00 5.31
N GLY A 86 8.57 -3.09 4.68
CA GLY A 86 8.39 -3.06 3.23
C GLY A 86 7.13 -3.78 2.77
N LEU A 87 7.26 -4.83 1.96
CA LEU A 87 6.09 -5.48 1.34
C LEU A 87 5.15 -6.12 2.37
N THR A 88 5.70 -6.82 3.36
CA THR A 88 4.90 -7.49 4.41
C THR A 88 4.14 -6.47 5.25
N GLU A 89 4.81 -5.39 5.67
CA GLU A 89 4.20 -4.24 6.33
C GLU A 89 3.07 -3.62 5.48
N TYR A 90 3.33 -3.38 4.18
CA TYR A 90 2.33 -2.85 3.25
C TYR A 90 1.10 -3.78 3.12
N MET A 91 1.28 -5.09 3.17
CA MET A 91 0.16 -6.04 3.15
C MET A 91 -0.70 -5.94 4.41
N PHE A 92 -0.09 -5.71 5.58
CA PHE A 92 -0.84 -5.41 6.80
C PHE A 92 -1.56 -4.06 6.70
N ASP A 93 -0.92 -3.03 6.15
CA ASP A 93 -1.55 -1.72 5.95
C ASP A 93 -2.80 -1.83 5.07
N VAL A 94 -2.74 -2.60 3.98
CA VAL A 94 -3.91 -2.86 3.12
C VAL A 94 -5.05 -3.50 3.92
N VAL A 95 -4.75 -4.47 4.78
CA VAL A 95 -5.77 -5.10 5.64
C VAL A 95 -6.34 -4.10 6.65
N TRP A 96 -5.48 -3.36 7.36
CA TRP A 96 -5.88 -2.43 8.40
C TRP A 96 -6.71 -1.26 7.85
N VAL A 97 -6.29 -0.68 6.72
CA VAL A 97 -7.06 0.37 6.02
C VAL A 97 -8.40 -0.17 5.55
N THR A 98 -8.46 -1.42 5.10
CA THR A 98 -9.73 -2.06 4.70
C THR A 98 -10.66 -2.25 5.89
N TRP A 99 -10.14 -2.70 7.04
CA TRP A 99 -10.93 -2.80 8.27
C TRP A 99 -11.46 -1.44 8.71
N ALA A 100 -10.61 -0.41 8.71
CA ALA A 100 -11.02 0.96 9.04
C ALA A 100 -12.10 1.48 8.07
N ALA A 101 -11.94 1.25 6.76
CA ALA A 101 -12.91 1.63 5.75
C ALA A 101 -14.25 0.89 5.96
N ALA A 102 -14.23 -0.40 6.25
CA ALA A 102 -15.44 -1.18 6.55
C ALA A 102 -16.17 -0.63 7.77
N VAL A 103 -15.44 -0.29 8.85
CA VAL A 103 -16.01 0.35 10.04
C VAL A 103 -16.62 1.71 9.71
N LEU A 104 -15.92 2.55 8.95
CA LEU A 104 -16.46 3.84 8.50
C LEU A 104 -17.73 3.66 7.66
N VAL A 105 -17.79 2.64 6.79
CA VAL A 105 -18.98 2.38 5.97
C VAL A 105 -20.20 2.02 6.81
N MET A 106 -20.00 1.33 7.94
CA MET A 106 -21.07 1.07 8.88
C MET A 106 -21.58 2.37 9.51
N LEU A 107 -20.67 3.27 9.91
CA LEU A 107 -20.98 4.52 10.62
C LEU A 107 -21.57 5.61 9.71
N VAL A 108 -20.85 5.98 8.64
CA VAL A 108 -21.19 7.12 7.76
C VAL A 108 -21.76 6.72 6.40
N GLY A 109 -21.85 5.42 6.12
CA GLY A 109 -22.37 4.89 4.85
C GLY A 109 -21.33 4.78 3.75
N SER A 110 -21.77 4.65 2.50
CA SER A 110 -20.88 4.32 1.37
C SER A 110 -19.71 5.30 1.18
N TRP A 111 -19.79 6.52 1.73
CA TRP A 111 -18.69 7.47 1.80
C TRP A 111 -17.48 6.97 2.59
N GLY A 112 -17.63 6.00 3.50
CA GLY A 112 -16.52 5.39 4.23
C GLY A 112 -15.50 4.71 3.31
N TRP A 113 -15.90 4.28 2.11
CA TRP A 113 -15.00 3.74 1.09
C TRP A 113 -14.05 4.80 0.50
N ALA A 114 -14.33 6.09 0.70
CA ALA A 114 -13.41 7.15 0.27
C ALA A 114 -12.03 7.02 0.92
N LEU A 115 -11.93 6.43 2.13
CA LEU A 115 -10.64 6.12 2.76
C LEU A 115 -9.77 5.24 1.86
N TRP A 116 -10.39 4.28 1.17
CA TRP A 116 -9.70 3.36 0.25
C TRP A 116 -9.14 4.07 -0.98
N ALA A 117 -9.76 5.19 -1.40
CA ALA A 117 -9.30 6.00 -2.52
C ALA A 117 -8.13 6.94 -2.16
N VAL A 118 -7.86 7.19 -0.88
CA VAL A 118 -6.83 8.14 -0.43
C VAL A 118 -5.44 7.73 -0.90
N VAL A 119 -5.06 6.46 -0.72
CA VAL A 119 -3.71 5.98 -1.07
C VAL A 119 -3.47 6.04 -2.59
N PRO A 120 -4.36 5.49 -3.46
CA PRO A 120 -4.22 5.65 -4.91
C PRO A 120 -4.22 7.11 -5.36
N ALA A 121 -5.08 7.95 -4.79
CA ALA A 121 -5.14 9.37 -5.13
C ALA A 121 -3.82 10.09 -4.80
N TYR A 122 -3.23 9.78 -3.64
CA TYR A 122 -1.92 10.33 -3.27
C TYR A 122 -0.81 9.83 -4.20
N GLY A 123 -0.84 8.56 -4.61
CA GLY A 123 0.08 8.01 -5.61
C GLY A 123 -0.01 8.76 -6.96
N VAL A 124 -1.22 9.03 -7.43
CA VAL A 124 -1.45 9.84 -8.65
C VAL A 124 -0.92 11.27 -8.47
N TYR A 125 -1.15 11.89 -7.32
CA TYR A 125 -0.63 13.23 -7.00
C TYR A 125 0.91 13.26 -7.08
N LEU A 126 1.60 12.33 -6.43
CA LEU A 126 3.06 12.23 -6.49
C LEU A 126 3.57 11.98 -7.91
N ALA A 127 2.94 11.05 -8.64
CA ALA A 127 3.30 10.77 -10.03
C ALA A 127 3.13 12.00 -10.93
N SER A 128 2.08 12.80 -10.71
CA SER A 128 1.86 14.05 -11.45
C SER A 128 2.96 15.08 -11.18
N GLY A 129 3.45 15.18 -9.93
CA GLY A 129 4.58 16.02 -9.56
C GLY A 129 5.89 15.59 -10.22
N LEU A 130 6.16 14.28 -10.26
CA LEU A 130 7.35 13.72 -10.92
C LEU A 130 7.32 13.99 -12.44
N LEU A 131 6.17 13.84 -13.09
CA LEU A 131 6.00 14.17 -14.51
C LEU A 131 6.18 15.67 -14.78
N GLY A 132 5.68 16.52 -13.88
CA GLY A 132 5.89 17.98 -13.95
C GLY A 132 7.37 18.35 -13.82
N PHE A 133 8.07 17.78 -12.84
CA PHE A 133 9.51 17.97 -12.64
C PHE A 133 10.30 17.49 -13.86
N GLY A 134 10.03 16.28 -14.37
CA GLY A 134 10.68 15.75 -15.56
C GLY A 134 10.47 16.61 -16.81
N ARG A 135 9.26 17.13 -17.01
CA ARG A 135 8.97 18.09 -18.10
C ARG A 135 9.71 19.41 -17.93
N SER A 136 9.79 19.94 -16.71
CA SER A 136 10.50 21.20 -16.44
C SER A 136 12.02 21.07 -16.66
N GLN A 137 12.62 19.96 -16.25
CA GLN A 137 14.03 19.63 -16.49
C GLN A 137 14.33 19.47 -17.99
N LEU A 138 13.45 18.77 -18.72
CA LEU A 138 13.59 18.61 -20.17
C LEU A 138 13.47 19.96 -20.90
N ALA A 139 12.51 20.80 -20.49
CA ALA A 139 12.33 22.14 -21.05
C ALA A 139 13.52 23.06 -20.74
N GLN A 140 14.12 22.94 -19.54
CA GLN A 140 15.32 23.68 -19.16
C GLN A 140 16.55 23.23 -19.97
N MET A 141 16.70 21.93 -20.23
CA MET A 141 17.73 21.41 -21.14
C MET A 141 17.52 21.86 -22.60
N GLN A 142 16.29 21.88 -23.09
CA GLN A 142 15.98 22.40 -24.43
C GLN A 142 16.19 23.93 -24.52
N GLY A 143 15.88 24.68 -23.46
CA GLY A 143 16.12 26.13 -23.38
C GLY A 143 17.60 26.51 -23.27
N GLN A 144 18.42 25.67 -22.63
CA GLN A 144 19.88 25.82 -22.64
C GLN A 144 20.49 25.51 -24.03
N GLY A 145 20.00 24.49 -24.73
CA GLY A 145 20.44 24.18 -26.09
C GLY A 145 20.00 25.19 -27.17
N GLN A 146 18.99 26.01 -26.87
CA GLN A 146 18.49 27.06 -27.78
C GLN A 146 19.13 28.44 -27.51
N SER A 147 19.78 28.60 -26.35
CA SER A 147 20.52 29.83 -26.00
C SER A 147 21.91 29.89 -26.64
N GLU A 148 22.44 28.79 -27.18
CA GLU A 148 23.69 28.76 -27.96
C GLU A 148 23.48 28.98 -29.48
N ALA A 149 22.23 28.94 -29.97
CA ALA A 149 21.91 29.12 -31.39
C ALA A 149 21.25 30.48 -31.73
N ALA A 150 21.08 31.37 -30.75
CA ALA A 150 20.71 32.76 -31.00
C ALA A 150 21.98 33.58 -31.26
N ALA A 151 22.25 33.82 -32.54
CA ALA A 151 23.36 34.62 -33.06
C ALA A 151 23.66 35.90 -32.23
N PRO A 152 24.93 36.31 -32.12
CA PRO A 152 25.30 37.49 -31.35
C PRO A 152 24.57 38.71 -31.92
N ALA A 153 23.87 39.44 -31.05
CA ALA A 153 23.21 40.68 -31.38
C ALA A 153 24.22 41.65 -32.01
N ALA A 154 24.14 41.81 -33.33
CA ALA A 154 24.98 42.70 -34.10
C ALA A 154 24.93 44.11 -33.50
N ASN A 155 26.11 44.59 -33.12
CA ASN A 155 26.38 45.79 -32.36
C ASN A 155 25.95 47.03 -33.17
N ARG A 156 24.70 47.47 -33.00
CA ARG A 156 24.08 48.61 -33.70
C ARG A 156 24.62 49.98 -33.23
N ARG A 157 25.82 50.03 -32.64
CA ARG A 157 26.48 51.25 -32.11
C ARG A 157 27.75 51.68 -32.85
N GLN A 158 28.20 50.97 -33.89
CA GLN A 158 29.44 51.34 -34.61
C GLN A 158 29.23 52.14 -35.92
N ARG A 159 28.01 52.55 -36.26
CA ARG A 159 27.74 53.31 -37.52
C ARG A 159 27.68 54.84 -37.35
N ARG A 160 28.36 55.39 -36.35
CA ARG A 160 28.55 56.85 -36.16
C ARG A 160 29.97 57.14 -35.67
N ALA A 161 30.97 56.93 -36.52
CA ALA A 161 32.29 57.57 -36.47
C ALA A 161 33.13 57.05 -37.64
N ALA A 162 32.95 57.66 -38.82
CA ALA A 162 33.93 57.78 -39.90
C ALA A 162 33.31 58.67 -40.98
#